data_AF-A0A3S5H581-F1
#
_entry.id   AF-A0A3S5H581-F1
#
_cell.length_a   1.000
_cell.length_b   1.000
_cell.length_c   1.000
_cell.angle_alpha   90.00
_cell.angle_beta   90.00
_cell.angle_gamma   90.00
#
_symmetry.space_group_name_H-M   'P 1'
#
loop_
_entity.id
_entity.type
_entity.pdbx_description
1 polymer ?
#
loop_
_entity_poly.entity_id
_entity_poly.type
_entity_poly.pdbx_seq_one_letter_code
_entity_poly.pdbx_strand_id
1 'polypeptide(L)'
;MGPFAPRCCALALLCAVVVLAAVLVRAESLTVTRDVTMSDASFDDYTMMLDLSSSSADVVTVQLINSQVSGSGLTVKNARGSSPSSARLSMNMAITTVAQSVITLSGVMPANSDIRIVATTGSLAPAQSLFDFSGLALDSNATVMVENTAVTWPKDSINTGSIVLISAGSNAVGIKSTAALFVLNATAINGASVVSIDTQSSFPITKGAALTVDYGRCERCSSALVSINVPLVVDASSLFRVANCKVVSASNGLLTSAGSITVSDKSAYVIHDSAVESGALFSFPTGLEDASEVYPFAVSGGSTVSFLNLKGSSTGVAAGQSVPNALEQSNVIGGGCVINDKELRVASEYRSHGLSVETVVDSQGASSGTCANAKCIPGNTKPGATVSGTEPCTCQCSSTKHHPPFCTSVVDPMQNYDPNVWCAVPNCITCDRLDPSNRCTECDTGYSLTNDYQCKATTTTTKAPTCTAPYCSVCAAGSGSVCSSCRPPYTLSNGVCVANTNVAAGAHTAALAAAVCVVAAFYAL
;
A
#
# COMPACT_ATOMS: atom_id res chain seq x y z
N MET A 1 -36.43 43.33 -37.98
CA MET A 1 -36.31 43.02 -36.54
C MET A 1 -37.62 42.41 -36.07
N GLY A 2 -37.60 41.10 -35.80
CA GLY A 2 -38.70 40.34 -35.20
C GLY A 2 -38.06 39.18 -34.41
N PRO A 3 -38.51 38.88 -33.19
CA PRO A 3 -37.68 38.26 -32.18
C PRO A 3 -37.56 36.74 -32.41
N PHE A 4 -36.33 36.23 -32.48
CA PHE A 4 -36.08 34.80 -32.35
C PHE A 4 -36.51 34.36 -30.95
N ALA A 5 -37.51 33.48 -30.89
CA ALA A 5 -38.10 33.01 -29.64
C ALA A 5 -37.09 32.18 -28.83
N PRO A 6 -36.90 32.45 -27.51
CA PRO A 6 -35.93 31.76 -26.66
C PRO A 6 -36.33 30.34 -26.23
N ARG A 7 -37.41 29.78 -26.78
CA ARG A 7 -38.03 28.54 -26.29
C ARG A 7 -37.45 27.25 -26.90
N CYS A 8 -36.88 27.29 -28.10
CA CYS A 8 -36.31 26.10 -28.74
C CYS A 8 -34.94 25.69 -28.17
N CYS A 9 -34.13 26.66 -27.74
CA CYS A 9 -32.83 26.37 -27.10
C CYS A 9 -32.98 25.72 -25.72
N ALA A 10 -34.04 26.07 -24.96
CA ALA A 10 -34.26 25.52 -23.61
C ALA A 10 -34.64 24.03 -23.63
N LEU A 11 -35.43 23.58 -24.61
CA LEU A 11 -35.81 22.17 -24.76
C LEU A 11 -34.65 21.29 -25.27
N ALA A 12 -33.83 21.82 -26.17
CA ALA A 12 -32.63 21.14 -26.63
C ALA A 12 -31.59 20.99 -25.50
N LEU A 13 -31.42 22.02 -24.65
CA LEU A 13 -30.57 21.94 -23.47
C LEU A 13 -31.10 20.93 -22.45
N LEU A 14 -32.42 20.89 -22.21
CA LEU A 14 -33.02 19.95 -21.26
C LEU A 14 -32.86 18.50 -21.71
N CYS A 15 -33.03 18.23 -23.02
CA CYS A 15 -32.78 16.89 -23.59
C CYS A 15 -31.30 16.50 -23.52
N ALA A 16 -30.37 17.42 -23.77
CA ALA A 16 -28.94 17.16 -23.63
C ALA A 16 -28.55 16.87 -22.17
N VAL A 17 -29.13 17.59 -21.20
CA VAL A 17 -28.93 17.37 -19.75
C VAL A 17 -29.51 16.04 -19.29
N VAL A 18 -30.68 15.63 -19.80
CA VAL A 18 -31.30 14.34 -19.43
C VAL A 18 -30.57 13.15 -20.06
N VAL A 19 -30.02 13.31 -21.27
CA VAL A 19 -29.17 12.27 -21.90
C VAL A 19 -27.79 12.20 -21.23
N LEU A 20 -27.18 13.33 -20.85
CA LEU A 20 -25.96 13.32 -20.01
C LEU A 20 -26.23 12.71 -18.63
N ALA A 21 -27.39 12.96 -18.03
CA ALA A 21 -27.78 12.36 -16.76
C ALA A 21 -28.09 10.86 -16.85
N ALA A 22 -28.41 10.34 -18.05
CA ALA A 22 -28.63 8.92 -18.30
C ALA A 22 -27.33 8.14 -18.60
N VAL A 23 -26.23 8.83 -18.94
CA VAL A 23 -24.87 8.26 -19.09
C VAL A 23 -24.04 8.44 -17.81
N LEU A 24 -24.69 8.71 -16.67
CA LEU A 24 -24.08 8.49 -15.36
C LEU A 24 -23.92 6.97 -15.17
N VAL A 25 -22.73 6.46 -15.52
CA VAL A 25 -22.23 5.16 -15.06
C VAL A 25 -22.45 5.15 -13.56
N ARG A 26 -23.38 4.32 -13.08
CA ARG A 26 -23.65 4.23 -11.65
C ARG A 26 -22.46 3.53 -11.01
N ALA A 27 -21.83 4.19 -10.05
CA ALA A 27 -20.88 3.57 -9.12
C ALA A 27 -21.44 2.22 -8.65
N GLU A 28 -20.70 1.14 -8.91
CA GLU A 28 -21.10 -0.18 -8.44
C GLU A 28 -20.69 -0.32 -6.97
N SER A 29 -21.61 -0.77 -6.12
CA SER A 29 -21.34 -0.96 -4.70
C SER A 29 -21.75 -2.34 -4.22
N LEU A 30 -20.87 -3.00 -3.47
CA LEU A 30 -21.12 -4.27 -2.80
C LEU A 30 -21.01 -4.09 -1.30
N THR A 31 -22.03 -4.51 -0.56
CA THR A 31 -21.94 -4.61 0.91
C THR A 31 -21.46 -6.00 1.29
N VAL A 32 -20.32 -6.06 1.98
CA VAL A 32 -19.67 -7.30 2.41
C VAL A 32 -20.13 -7.64 3.83
N THR A 33 -20.94 -8.68 3.96
CA THR A 33 -21.45 -9.24 5.23
C THR A 33 -21.11 -10.73 5.40
N ARG A 34 -20.56 -11.35 4.36
CA ARG A 34 -20.23 -12.78 4.24
C ARG A 34 -19.07 -12.93 3.25
N ASP A 35 -18.57 -14.16 3.12
CA ASP A 35 -17.46 -14.46 2.22
C ASP A 35 -17.73 -14.00 0.78
N VAL A 36 -16.69 -13.45 0.15
CA VAL A 36 -16.70 -12.97 -1.23
C VAL A 36 -15.46 -13.49 -1.93
N THR A 37 -15.65 -14.09 -3.11
CA THR A 37 -14.57 -14.43 -4.02
C THR A 37 -14.88 -13.85 -5.40
N MET A 38 -13.95 -13.08 -5.95
CA MET A 38 -14.03 -12.50 -7.29
C MET A 38 -12.72 -12.80 -8.02
N SER A 39 -12.84 -13.43 -9.19
CA SER A 39 -11.71 -13.75 -10.07
C SER A 39 -11.91 -13.08 -11.41
N ASP A 40 -10.84 -12.60 -12.03
CA ASP A 40 -10.86 -11.99 -13.37
C ASP A 40 -11.81 -10.76 -13.44
N ALA A 41 -12.03 -10.09 -12.31
CA ALA A 41 -12.96 -8.99 -12.17
C ALA A 41 -12.33 -7.65 -12.58
N SER A 42 -13.13 -6.77 -13.19
CA SER A 42 -12.75 -5.39 -13.48
C SER A 42 -13.48 -4.45 -12.52
N PHE A 43 -12.72 -3.57 -11.87
CA PHE A 43 -13.21 -2.57 -10.94
C PHE A 43 -13.01 -1.17 -11.54
N ASP A 44 -14.13 -0.50 -11.81
CA ASP A 44 -14.19 0.90 -12.22
C ASP A 44 -15.32 1.57 -11.45
N ASP A 45 -14.98 2.57 -10.64
CA ASP A 45 -15.89 3.20 -9.67
C ASP A 45 -16.60 2.18 -8.76
N TYR A 46 -15.83 1.20 -8.28
CA TYR A 46 -16.36 0.08 -7.48
C TYR A 46 -16.10 0.29 -5.99
N THR A 47 -17.14 0.18 -5.17
CA THR A 47 -17.03 0.31 -3.72
C THR A 47 -17.42 -0.98 -3.00
N MET A 48 -16.48 -1.58 -2.28
CA MET A 48 -16.74 -2.61 -1.27
C MET A 48 -16.94 -1.95 0.10
N MET A 49 -18.15 -2.03 0.61
CA MET A 49 -18.52 -1.53 1.93
C MET A 49 -18.56 -2.70 2.92
N LEU A 50 -17.63 -2.73 3.86
CA LEU A 50 -17.54 -3.78 4.88
C LEU A 50 -18.58 -3.51 5.98
N ASP A 51 -19.61 -4.34 6.10
CA ASP A 51 -20.60 -4.28 7.18
C ASP A 51 -20.54 -5.54 8.04
N LEU A 52 -19.38 -5.76 8.67
CA LEU A 52 -19.12 -6.98 9.42
C LEU A 52 -19.94 -7.09 10.71
N SER A 53 -20.42 -5.97 11.26
CA SER A 53 -21.33 -5.98 12.41
C SER A 53 -22.69 -6.61 12.12
N SER A 54 -23.08 -6.72 10.84
CA SER A 54 -24.28 -7.45 10.42
C SER A 54 -23.99 -8.92 10.10
N SER A 55 -22.74 -9.35 10.21
CA SER A 55 -22.35 -10.74 9.97
C SER A 55 -22.58 -11.59 11.21
N SER A 56 -23.02 -12.83 11.00
CA SER A 56 -23.06 -13.85 12.04
C SER A 56 -21.80 -14.73 12.07
N ALA A 57 -20.83 -14.48 11.18
CA ALA A 57 -19.61 -15.26 11.08
C ALA A 57 -18.54 -14.74 12.03
N ASP A 58 -17.65 -15.62 12.51
CA ASP A 58 -16.46 -15.20 13.26
C ASP A 58 -15.41 -14.57 12.35
N VAL A 59 -15.34 -15.03 11.09
CA VAL A 59 -14.42 -14.55 10.05
C VAL A 59 -15.20 -14.35 8.76
N VAL A 60 -14.99 -13.22 8.11
CA VAL A 60 -15.45 -12.98 6.74
C VAL A 60 -14.24 -12.90 5.83
N THR A 61 -14.22 -13.75 4.81
CA THR A 61 -13.12 -13.88 3.85
C THR A 61 -13.42 -13.12 2.56
N VAL A 62 -12.50 -12.28 2.11
CA VAL A 62 -12.60 -11.59 0.81
C VAL A 62 -11.41 -11.97 -0.04
N GLN A 63 -11.66 -12.57 -1.21
CA GLN A 63 -10.64 -12.98 -2.15
C GLN A 63 -10.85 -12.28 -3.49
N LEU A 64 -9.89 -11.45 -3.88
CA LEU A 64 -9.86 -10.78 -5.19
C LEU A 64 -8.63 -11.31 -5.93
N ILE A 65 -8.84 -11.98 -7.06
CA ILE A 65 -7.78 -12.68 -7.79
C ILE A 65 -7.78 -12.25 -9.24
N ASN A 66 -6.61 -11.98 -9.80
CA ASN A 66 -6.42 -11.58 -11.20
C ASN A 66 -7.32 -10.41 -11.61
N SER A 67 -7.35 -9.38 -10.77
CA SER A 67 -8.27 -8.25 -10.92
C SER A 67 -7.65 -7.12 -11.76
N GLN A 68 -8.50 -6.35 -12.42
CA GLN A 68 -8.12 -5.12 -13.12
C GLN A 68 -8.79 -3.93 -12.45
N VAL A 69 -8.04 -2.85 -12.19
CA VAL A 69 -8.55 -1.62 -11.61
C VAL A 69 -8.29 -0.47 -12.58
N SER A 70 -9.35 0.22 -12.97
CA SER A 70 -9.32 1.31 -13.95
C SER A 70 -10.30 2.42 -13.58
N GLY A 71 -10.26 3.53 -14.33
CA GLY A 71 -11.17 4.66 -14.14
C GLY A 71 -11.11 5.19 -12.71
N SER A 72 -12.25 5.28 -12.03
CA SER A 72 -12.32 5.81 -10.64
C SER A 72 -11.82 4.82 -9.58
N GLY A 73 -11.55 3.58 -9.95
CA GLY A 73 -10.82 2.61 -9.14
C GLY A 73 -11.65 1.75 -8.23
N LEU A 74 -10.99 1.16 -7.23
CA LEU A 74 -11.58 0.26 -6.24
C LEU A 74 -11.47 0.90 -4.85
N THR A 75 -12.60 1.09 -4.18
CA THR A 75 -12.63 1.53 -2.79
C THR A 75 -13.09 0.41 -1.87
N VAL A 76 -12.30 0.07 -0.86
CA VAL A 76 -12.72 -0.76 0.26
C VAL A 76 -12.82 0.12 1.50
N LYS A 77 -14.00 0.19 2.10
CA LYS A 77 -14.23 1.01 3.28
C LYS A 77 -15.12 0.32 4.29
N ASN A 78 -14.86 0.54 5.57
CA ASN A 78 -15.75 0.09 6.62
C ASN A 78 -17.04 0.93 6.65
N ALA A 79 -18.20 0.28 6.68
CA ALA A 79 -19.52 0.90 6.65
C ALA A 79 -19.83 1.72 7.91
N ARG A 80 -19.22 1.37 9.04
CA ARG A 80 -19.49 2.01 10.35
C ARG A 80 -18.22 2.49 11.02
N GLY A 81 -18.22 3.76 11.42
CA GLY A 81 -17.34 4.22 12.48
C GLY A 81 -17.88 3.72 13.82
N SER A 82 -17.12 2.89 14.54
CA SER A 82 -17.23 2.61 15.99
C SER A 82 -18.15 1.50 16.55
N SER A 83 -18.96 0.77 15.79
CA SER A 83 -19.62 -0.43 16.37
C SER A 83 -18.67 -1.63 16.33
N PRO A 84 -18.25 -2.20 17.47
CA PRO A 84 -17.39 -3.36 17.48
C PRO A 84 -18.11 -4.56 16.85
N SER A 85 -17.63 -4.99 15.69
CA SER A 85 -17.99 -6.27 15.08
C SER A 85 -17.26 -7.39 15.83
N SER A 86 -17.94 -8.49 16.13
CA SER A 86 -17.27 -9.73 16.55
C SER A 86 -16.55 -10.40 15.38
N ALA A 87 -17.03 -10.21 14.15
CA ALA A 87 -16.45 -10.75 12.95
C ALA A 87 -15.18 -9.98 12.55
N ARG A 88 -14.10 -10.72 12.26
CA ARG A 88 -12.86 -10.19 11.68
C ARG A 88 -12.83 -10.34 10.16
N LEU A 89 -12.07 -9.49 9.46
CA LEU A 89 -11.82 -9.61 8.03
C LEU A 89 -10.57 -10.44 7.76
N SER A 90 -10.65 -11.36 6.80
CA SER A 90 -9.49 -12.00 6.17
C SER A 90 -9.53 -11.69 4.68
N MET A 91 -8.78 -10.68 4.23
CA MET A 91 -8.78 -10.24 2.85
C MET A 91 -7.47 -10.60 2.15
N ASN A 92 -7.59 -11.16 0.94
CA ASN A 92 -6.47 -11.42 0.04
C ASN A 92 -6.79 -10.85 -1.35
N MET A 93 -6.03 -9.85 -1.77
CA MET A 93 -6.02 -9.31 -3.12
C MET A 93 -4.73 -9.75 -3.80
N ALA A 94 -4.83 -10.60 -4.81
CA ALA A 94 -3.68 -11.21 -5.45
C ALA A 94 -3.74 -11.03 -6.97
N ILE A 95 -2.59 -10.70 -7.58
CA ILE A 95 -2.49 -10.43 -9.01
C ILE A 95 -3.46 -9.32 -9.40
N THR A 96 -3.04 -8.08 -9.24
CA THR A 96 -3.90 -6.94 -9.58
C THR A 96 -3.17 -6.00 -10.52
N THR A 97 -3.80 -5.66 -11.64
CA THR A 97 -3.26 -4.70 -12.60
C THR A 97 -4.03 -3.40 -12.48
N VAL A 98 -3.33 -2.29 -12.24
CA VAL A 98 -3.93 -0.97 -12.09
C VAL A 98 -3.49 -0.04 -13.21
N ALA A 99 -4.45 0.49 -13.97
CA ALA A 99 -4.20 1.37 -15.10
C ALA A 99 -4.80 2.75 -14.85
N GLN A 100 -3.94 3.75 -14.62
CA GLN A 100 -4.32 5.16 -14.36
C GLN A 100 -5.44 5.28 -13.31
N SER A 101 -5.37 4.43 -12.27
CA SER A 101 -6.41 4.29 -11.26
C SER A 101 -5.81 4.07 -9.87
N VAL A 102 -6.68 3.90 -8.87
CA VAL A 102 -6.32 3.85 -7.45
C VAL A 102 -7.08 2.74 -6.75
N ILE A 103 -6.43 2.13 -5.77
CA ILE A 103 -7.05 1.23 -4.79
C ILE A 103 -7.07 1.97 -3.46
N THR A 104 -8.27 2.28 -2.98
CA THR A 104 -8.45 3.03 -1.73
C THR A 104 -8.83 2.09 -0.61
N LEU A 105 -8.10 2.13 0.50
CA LEU A 105 -8.51 1.53 1.78
C LEU A 105 -8.78 2.66 2.76
N SER A 106 -10.00 2.74 3.30
CA SER A 106 -10.36 3.85 4.20
C SER A 106 -11.28 3.42 5.35
N GLY A 107 -11.29 4.24 6.40
CA GLY A 107 -12.03 3.94 7.63
C GLY A 107 -11.20 3.19 8.66
N VAL A 108 -11.83 2.93 9.82
CA VAL A 108 -11.24 2.07 10.86
C VAL A 108 -11.43 0.63 10.43
N MET A 109 -10.33 -0.11 10.20
CA MET A 109 -10.45 -1.53 9.84
C MET A 109 -11.00 -2.35 11.01
N PRO A 110 -11.81 -3.40 10.75
CA PRO A 110 -12.33 -4.24 11.82
C PRO A 110 -11.20 -4.85 12.66
N ALA A 111 -11.41 -5.00 13.96
CA ALA A 111 -10.38 -5.54 14.86
C ALA A 111 -9.97 -6.97 14.45
N ASN A 112 -8.71 -7.32 14.72
CA ASN A 112 -8.11 -8.62 14.41
C ASN A 112 -8.16 -9.01 12.92
N SER A 113 -8.23 -8.01 12.02
CA SER A 113 -8.30 -8.25 10.59
C SER A 113 -6.93 -8.43 9.98
N ASP A 114 -6.86 -9.25 8.94
CA ASP A 114 -5.68 -9.43 8.10
C ASP A 114 -6.04 -9.05 6.66
N ILE A 115 -5.31 -8.10 6.09
CA ILE A 115 -5.51 -7.62 4.72
C ILE A 115 -4.18 -7.76 3.99
N ARG A 116 -4.11 -8.72 3.07
CA ARG A 116 -2.95 -8.97 2.24
C ARG A 116 -3.22 -8.54 0.80
N ILE A 117 -2.36 -7.68 0.28
CA ILE A 117 -2.33 -7.25 -1.12
C ILE A 117 -0.99 -7.69 -1.69
N VAL A 118 -1.01 -8.56 -2.68
CA VAL A 118 0.19 -9.18 -3.25
C VAL A 118 0.16 -9.11 -4.77
N ALA A 119 1.34 -8.93 -5.37
CA ALA A 119 1.51 -8.99 -6.82
C ALA A 119 0.69 -7.92 -7.55
N THR A 120 0.84 -6.66 -7.14
CA THR A 120 0.15 -5.54 -7.80
C THR A 120 1.08 -4.83 -8.77
N THR A 121 0.66 -4.68 -10.01
CA THR A 121 1.39 -3.91 -11.02
C THR A 121 0.59 -2.67 -11.41
N GLY A 122 1.29 -1.56 -11.63
CA GLY A 122 0.62 -0.28 -11.92
C GLY A 122 1.33 0.56 -12.98
N SER A 123 0.53 1.20 -13.83
CA SER A 123 0.96 2.32 -14.69
C SER A 123 0.05 3.50 -14.41
N LEU A 124 0.58 4.52 -13.74
CA LEU A 124 -0.24 5.56 -13.10
C LEU A 124 -0.05 6.94 -13.72
N ALA A 125 -1.00 7.83 -13.48
CA ALA A 125 -0.87 9.25 -13.82
C ALA A 125 0.07 9.97 -12.82
N PRO A 126 0.69 11.11 -13.19
CA PRO A 126 1.74 11.76 -12.39
C PRO A 126 1.44 12.00 -10.91
N ALA A 127 0.22 12.44 -10.60
CA ALA A 127 -0.20 12.77 -9.23
C ALA A 127 -0.85 11.60 -8.47
N GLN A 128 -0.97 10.44 -9.10
CA GLN A 128 -1.77 9.34 -8.59
C GLN A 128 -0.92 8.37 -7.80
N SER A 129 -1.39 8.04 -6.59
CA SER A 129 -0.82 6.96 -5.79
C SER A 129 -1.55 5.64 -6.07
N LEU A 130 -0.86 4.51 -5.98
CA LEU A 130 -1.46 3.20 -6.24
C LEU A 130 -2.45 2.84 -5.14
N PHE A 131 -1.96 2.86 -3.89
CA PHE A 131 -2.73 2.63 -2.70
C PHE A 131 -2.96 3.95 -1.97
N ASP A 132 -4.22 4.37 -1.94
CA ASP A 132 -4.65 5.53 -1.19
C ASP A 132 -5.22 5.09 0.16
N PHE A 133 -4.44 5.31 1.22
CA PHE A 133 -4.81 5.02 2.60
C PHE A 133 -5.27 6.29 3.33
N SER A 134 -5.81 7.26 2.60
CA SER A 134 -6.37 8.47 3.18
C SER A 134 -7.51 8.16 4.14
N GLY A 135 -7.33 8.55 5.40
CA GLY A 135 -8.31 8.27 6.47
C GLY A 135 -8.40 6.78 6.86
N LEU A 136 -7.43 5.95 6.47
CA LEU A 136 -7.25 4.61 7.01
C LEU A 136 -6.74 4.70 8.45
N ALA A 137 -7.39 3.99 9.35
CA ALA A 137 -6.93 3.81 10.72
C ALA A 137 -6.73 2.32 11.00
N LEU A 138 -5.50 1.96 11.36
CA LEU A 138 -5.14 0.60 11.76
C LEU A 138 -5.08 0.55 13.28
N ASP A 139 -6.01 -0.18 13.89
CA ASP A 139 -6.16 -0.32 15.33
C ASP A 139 -6.53 -1.76 15.67
N SER A 140 -6.31 -2.13 16.93
CA SER A 140 -6.82 -3.38 17.52
C SER A 140 -6.47 -4.61 16.70
N ASN A 141 -5.16 -4.79 16.45
CA ASN A 141 -4.61 -5.95 15.74
C ASN A 141 -5.09 -6.09 14.29
N ALA A 142 -5.36 -4.96 13.60
CA ALA A 142 -5.58 -4.94 12.16
C ALA A 142 -4.25 -4.81 11.41
N THR A 143 -3.97 -5.72 10.49
CA THR A 143 -2.74 -5.75 9.68
C THR A 143 -3.06 -5.51 8.22
N VAL A 144 -2.30 -4.62 7.59
CA VAL A 144 -2.25 -4.45 6.14
C VAL A 144 -0.86 -4.80 5.66
N MET A 145 -0.78 -5.64 4.65
CA MET A 145 0.47 -6.07 4.05
C MET A 145 0.42 -5.85 2.54
N VAL A 146 1.31 -5.00 2.03
CA VAL A 146 1.49 -4.72 0.61
C VAL A 146 2.78 -5.38 0.15
N GLU A 147 2.69 -6.34 -0.76
CA GLU A 147 3.80 -7.19 -1.18
C GLU A 147 3.98 -7.22 -2.68
N ASN A 148 5.23 -7.36 -3.13
CA ASN A 148 5.60 -7.62 -4.52
C ASN A 148 4.87 -6.67 -5.47
N THR A 149 5.04 -5.37 -5.22
CA THR A 149 4.31 -4.33 -5.93
C THR A 149 5.27 -3.55 -6.82
N ALA A 150 4.93 -3.36 -8.08
CA ALA A 150 5.76 -2.62 -9.03
C ALA A 150 4.92 -1.57 -9.77
N VAL A 151 5.34 -0.30 -9.71
CA VAL A 151 4.57 0.80 -10.28
C VAL A 151 5.47 1.73 -11.05
N THR A 152 5.01 2.11 -12.24
CA THR A 152 5.68 3.08 -13.10
C THR A 152 4.82 4.32 -13.30
N TRP A 153 5.45 5.48 -13.19
CA TRP A 153 4.89 6.77 -13.56
C TRP A 153 5.52 7.29 -14.86
N PRO A 154 4.89 8.24 -15.57
CA PRO A 154 5.37 8.74 -16.84
C PRO A 154 6.77 9.34 -16.68
N LYS A 155 7.64 8.96 -17.61
CA LYS A 155 8.97 9.57 -17.75
C LYS A 155 8.78 11.04 -18.14
N ASP A 156 9.61 11.93 -17.59
CA ASP A 156 9.62 13.37 -17.91
C ASP A 156 8.44 14.18 -17.37
N SER A 157 7.71 13.66 -16.38
CA SER A 157 6.67 14.40 -15.63
C SER A 157 7.11 14.72 -14.21
N ILE A 158 6.56 15.80 -13.61
CA ILE A 158 6.68 16.03 -12.17
C ILE A 158 5.69 15.09 -11.48
N ASN A 159 6.19 13.93 -11.07
CA ASN A 159 5.38 12.91 -10.42
C ASN A 159 5.34 13.16 -8.91
N THR A 160 4.15 13.18 -8.33
CA THR A 160 3.91 13.32 -6.88
C THR A 160 3.26 12.09 -6.26
N GLY A 161 2.81 11.14 -7.10
CA GLY A 161 2.23 9.88 -6.66
C GLY A 161 3.23 8.91 -6.02
N SER A 162 2.77 8.12 -5.06
CA SER A 162 3.57 7.09 -4.37
C SER A 162 2.92 5.71 -4.48
N ILE A 163 3.63 4.63 -4.13
CA ILE A 163 2.98 3.31 -4.06
C ILE A 163 1.93 3.32 -2.95
N VAL A 164 2.33 3.72 -1.75
CA VAL A 164 1.41 3.89 -0.61
C VAL A 164 1.40 5.36 -0.21
N LEU A 165 0.22 5.97 -0.25
CA LEU A 165 -0.05 7.29 0.32
C LEU A 165 -0.86 7.11 1.60
N ILE A 166 -0.32 7.59 2.72
CA ILE A 166 -1.02 7.70 3.98
C ILE A 166 -1.29 9.18 4.22
N SER A 167 -2.55 9.60 4.11
CA SER A 167 -2.90 11.00 4.32
C SER A 167 -4.08 11.18 5.28
N ALA A 168 -4.23 12.40 5.78
CA ALA A 168 -5.39 12.74 6.59
C ALA A 168 -6.68 12.63 5.75
N GLY A 169 -7.59 11.76 6.19
CA GLY A 169 -8.97 11.73 5.72
C GLY A 169 -9.93 12.23 6.81
N SER A 170 -11.10 11.61 6.93
CA SER A 170 -12.08 11.94 7.98
C SER A 170 -11.76 11.33 9.36
N ASN A 171 -10.74 10.48 9.47
CA ASN A 171 -10.40 9.76 10.70
C ASN A 171 -9.01 10.17 11.21
N ALA A 172 -8.76 9.99 12.51
CA ALA A 172 -7.41 10.06 13.06
C ALA A 172 -6.53 8.97 12.44
N VAL A 173 -5.39 9.37 11.86
CA VAL A 173 -4.50 8.50 11.09
C VAL A 173 -3.30 8.11 11.94
N GLY A 174 -2.99 6.81 11.98
CA GLY A 174 -1.93 6.22 12.79
C GLY A 174 -2.08 4.70 12.87
N ILE A 175 -1.06 4.04 13.44
CA ILE A 175 -1.03 2.58 13.62
C ILE A 175 -0.91 2.30 15.11
N LYS A 176 -1.89 1.59 15.68
CA LYS A 176 -1.98 1.43 17.12
C LYS A 176 -2.48 0.07 17.58
N SER A 177 -2.20 -0.27 18.83
CA SER A 177 -2.77 -1.44 19.53
C SER A 177 -2.50 -2.75 18.78
N THR A 178 -1.21 -3.05 18.58
CA THR A 178 -0.76 -4.25 17.87
C THR A 178 -1.22 -4.32 16.41
N ALA A 179 -1.57 -3.19 15.80
CA ALA A 179 -1.81 -3.11 14.36
C ALA A 179 -0.49 -2.96 13.58
N ALA A 180 -0.50 -3.28 12.29
CA ALA A 180 0.70 -3.14 11.47
C ALA A 180 0.43 -2.77 10.01
N LEU A 181 1.36 -2.01 9.44
CA LEU A 181 1.50 -1.84 8.00
C LEU A 181 2.88 -2.34 7.58
N PHE A 182 2.88 -3.39 6.75
CA PHE A 182 4.08 -3.94 6.14
C PHE A 182 4.09 -3.62 4.65
N VAL A 183 5.13 -2.93 4.17
CA VAL A 183 5.37 -2.72 2.74
C VAL A 183 6.63 -3.46 2.35
N LEU A 184 6.48 -4.48 1.52
CA LEU A 184 7.51 -5.48 1.28
C LEU A 184 7.75 -5.67 -0.22
N ASN A 185 9.02 -5.57 -0.64
CA ASN A 185 9.43 -5.76 -2.03
C ASN A 185 8.61 -4.88 -3.01
N ALA A 186 8.60 -3.58 -2.74
CA ALA A 186 7.86 -2.59 -3.51
C ALA A 186 8.81 -1.72 -4.34
N THR A 187 8.58 -1.65 -5.66
CA THR A 187 9.42 -0.91 -6.61
C THR A 187 8.65 0.25 -7.25
N ALA A 188 9.10 1.48 -6.99
CA ALA A 188 8.58 2.69 -7.59
C ALA A 188 9.53 3.20 -8.68
N ILE A 189 9.03 3.41 -9.89
CA ILE A 189 9.81 3.90 -11.04
C ILE A 189 9.25 5.25 -11.51
N ASN A 190 10.09 6.28 -11.48
CA ASN A 190 9.76 7.68 -11.75
C ASN A 190 8.70 8.30 -10.82
N GLY A 191 8.15 7.58 -9.83
CA GLY A 191 7.19 8.12 -8.86
C GLY A 191 7.82 9.08 -7.86
N ALA A 192 7.07 9.48 -6.84
CA ALA A 192 7.61 10.26 -5.73
C ALA A 192 8.31 9.38 -4.70
N SER A 193 7.61 8.39 -4.15
CA SER A 193 8.10 7.55 -3.04
C SER A 193 7.52 6.14 -3.13
N VAL A 194 8.10 5.20 -2.38
CA VAL A 194 7.43 3.92 -2.08
C VAL A 194 6.34 4.16 -1.05
N VAL A 195 6.67 4.83 0.06
CA VAL A 195 5.69 5.25 1.08
C VAL A 195 5.78 6.76 1.27
N SER A 196 4.62 7.42 1.25
CA SER A 196 4.49 8.83 1.61
C SER A 196 3.46 8.98 2.73
N ILE A 197 3.82 9.72 3.78
CA ILE A 197 2.97 10.00 4.94
C ILE A 197 2.78 11.51 5.02
N ASP A 198 1.56 11.96 4.78
CA ASP A 198 1.19 13.37 4.73
C ASP A 198 -0.11 13.59 5.52
N THR A 199 0.01 13.59 6.84
CA THR A 199 -1.13 13.81 7.74
C THR A 199 -1.17 15.25 8.24
N GLN A 200 -2.19 15.66 8.99
CA GLN A 200 -2.34 17.08 9.39
C GLN A 200 -1.58 17.47 10.67
N SER A 201 -1.07 16.53 11.47
CA SER A 201 -0.48 16.87 12.79
C SER A 201 0.73 16.02 13.14
N SER A 202 0.55 14.72 13.29
CA SER A 202 1.60 13.76 13.62
C SER A 202 1.15 12.38 13.19
N PHE A 203 2.11 11.48 12.94
CA PHE A 203 1.84 10.09 12.64
C PHE A 203 2.32 9.18 13.79
N PRO A 204 1.40 8.68 14.65
CA PRO A 204 1.75 7.80 15.75
C PRO A 204 1.81 6.33 15.32
N ILE A 205 2.86 5.65 15.77
CA ILE A 205 3.05 4.19 15.78
C ILE A 205 3.18 3.78 17.24
N THR A 206 2.10 3.24 17.83
CA THR A 206 1.95 3.14 19.29
C THR A 206 1.37 1.82 19.76
N LYS A 207 1.63 1.44 21.02
CA LYS A 207 1.06 0.26 21.70
C LYS A 207 1.34 -1.05 20.94
N GLY A 208 2.61 -1.35 20.73
CA GLY A 208 3.05 -2.59 20.07
C GLY A 208 2.80 -2.63 18.57
N ALA A 209 2.61 -1.48 17.93
CA ALA A 209 2.36 -1.37 16.50
C ALA A 209 3.65 -1.43 15.67
N ALA A 210 3.51 -1.68 14.36
CA ALA A 210 4.63 -1.68 13.44
C ALA A 210 4.32 -0.95 12.11
N LEU A 211 5.27 -0.12 11.65
CA LEU A 211 5.37 0.30 10.26
C LEU A 211 6.71 -0.17 9.72
N THR A 212 6.70 -0.93 8.64
CA THR A 212 7.93 -1.38 7.99
C THR A 212 7.90 -1.15 6.49
N VAL A 213 9.08 -0.81 5.96
CA VAL A 213 9.37 -0.79 4.53
C VAL A 213 10.61 -1.64 4.31
N ASP A 214 10.41 -2.79 3.68
CA ASP A 214 11.43 -3.82 3.52
C ASP A 214 11.62 -4.14 2.04
N TYR A 215 12.88 -4.24 1.58
CA TYR A 215 13.20 -4.50 0.18
C TYR A 215 12.57 -3.50 -0.79
N GLY A 216 12.29 -2.28 -0.32
CA GLY A 216 11.78 -1.21 -1.14
C GLY A 216 12.83 -0.73 -2.14
N ARG A 217 12.38 -0.36 -3.35
CA ARG A 217 13.25 0.20 -4.39
C ARG A 217 12.64 1.45 -4.98
N CYS A 218 13.44 2.51 -5.05
CA CYS A 218 13.07 3.74 -5.73
C CYS A 218 14.03 3.99 -6.90
N GLU A 219 13.50 4.01 -8.12
CA GLU A 219 14.26 4.31 -9.33
C GLU A 219 13.84 5.65 -9.91
N ARG A 220 14.76 6.62 -9.95
CA ARG A 220 14.51 7.98 -10.47
C ARG A 220 13.33 8.68 -9.79
N CYS A 221 13.13 8.41 -8.51
CA CYS A 221 12.06 9.00 -7.75
C CYS A 221 12.27 10.51 -7.50
N SER A 222 11.17 11.26 -7.49
CA SER A 222 11.17 12.72 -7.26
C SER A 222 11.24 13.10 -5.77
N SER A 223 11.15 12.12 -4.86
CA SER A 223 11.28 12.27 -3.40
C SER A 223 12.07 11.08 -2.81
N ALA A 224 12.24 11.05 -1.49
CA ALA A 224 12.87 9.94 -0.77
C ALA A 224 12.04 8.66 -0.90
N LEU A 225 12.67 7.49 -0.74
CA LEU A 225 11.97 6.20 -0.77
C LEU A 225 10.86 6.12 0.27
N VAL A 226 11.14 6.58 1.50
CA VAL A 226 10.14 6.83 2.54
C VAL A 226 10.06 8.32 2.82
N SER A 227 8.89 8.92 2.58
CA SER A 227 8.64 10.32 2.84
C SER A 227 7.67 10.50 4.00
N ILE A 228 8.09 11.20 5.05
CA ILE A 228 7.26 11.49 6.22
C ILE A 228 7.19 13.01 6.36
N ASN A 229 6.10 13.61 5.92
CA ASN A 229 5.92 15.07 5.90
C ASN A 229 5.32 15.62 7.20
N VAL A 230 5.35 14.82 8.27
CA VAL A 230 4.78 15.14 9.58
C VAL A 230 5.68 14.62 10.72
N PRO A 231 5.55 15.18 11.93
CA PRO A 231 6.10 14.59 13.14
C PRO A 231 5.79 13.09 13.25
N LEU A 232 6.84 12.27 13.42
CA LEU A 232 6.75 10.84 13.65
C LEU A 232 6.87 10.54 15.15
N VAL A 233 5.96 9.73 15.68
CA VAL A 233 5.99 9.25 17.08
C VAL A 233 6.01 7.73 17.10
N VAL A 234 7.01 7.13 17.73
CA VAL A 234 7.17 5.68 17.88
C VAL A 234 7.28 5.34 19.36
N ASP A 235 6.20 4.87 19.97
CA ASP A 235 6.12 4.69 21.43
C ASP A 235 5.47 3.36 21.86
N ALA A 236 5.47 3.10 23.16
CA ALA A 236 4.84 1.96 23.80
C ALA A 236 5.18 0.62 23.13
N SER A 237 6.48 0.32 23.05
CA SER A 237 7.04 -0.92 22.49
C SER A 237 6.72 -1.16 21.01
N SER A 238 6.71 -0.09 20.21
CA SER A 238 6.42 -0.13 18.77
C SER A 238 7.67 -0.11 17.90
N LEU A 239 7.51 -0.38 16.60
CA LEU A 239 8.59 -0.46 15.62
C LEU A 239 8.32 0.43 14.41
N PHE A 240 9.31 1.27 14.08
CA PHE A 240 9.48 1.81 12.74
C PHE A 240 10.73 1.19 12.11
N ARG A 241 10.59 0.61 10.91
CA ARG A 241 11.70 -0.05 10.21
C ARG A 241 11.78 0.36 8.74
N VAL A 242 13.00 0.66 8.29
CA VAL A 242 13.35 0.70 6.86
C VAL A 242 14.55 -0.22 6.62
N ALA A 243 14.37 -1.28 5.85
CA ALA A 243 15.39 -2.30 5.71
C ALA A 243 15.56 -2.85 4.29
N ASN A 244 16.79 -3.23 3.94
CA ASN A 244 17.11 -3.83 2.65
C ASN A 244 16.70 -2.97 1.44
N CYS A 245 16.63 -1.65 1.62
CA CYS A 245 16.10 -0.73 0.64
C CYS A 245 17.18 -0.19 -0.30
N LYS A 246 16.82 0.08 -1.56
CA LYS A 246 17.74 0.63 -2.55
C LYS A 246 17.17 1.85 -3.27
N VAL A 247 17.96 2.91 -3.36
CA VAL A 247 17.64 4.12 -4.12
C VAL A 247 18.62 4.28 -5.27
N VAL A 248 18.09 4.30 -6.48
CA VAL A 248 18.84 4.22 -7.75
C VAL A 248 18.55 5.46 -8.57
N SER A 249 19.61 6.19 -8.97
CA SER A 249 19.48 7.35 -9.85
C SER A 249 18.44 8.40 -9.39
N ALA A 250 18.25 8.57 -8.07
CA ALA A 250 17.36 9.55 -7.47
C ALA A 250 18.17 10.44 -6.51
N SER A 251 17.82 11.74 -6.41
CA SER A 251 18.57 12.71 -5.61
C SER A 251 18.16 12.78 -4.14
N ASN A 252 17.00 12.22 -3.79
CA ASN A 252 16.28 12.57 -2.56
C ASN A 252 16.38 11.52 -1.45
N GLY A 253 17.25 10.51 -1.61
CA GLY A 253 17.69 9.65 -0.51
C GLY A 253 16.73 8.56 -0.08
N LEU A 254 17.06 7.94 1.05
CA LEU A 254 16.35 6.81 1.64
C LEU A 254 15.12 7.25 2.42
N LEU A 255 15.27 8.25 3.29
CA LEU A 255 14.20 8.71 4.17
C LEU A 255 14.23 10.22 4.32
N THR A 256 13.06 10.85 4.17
CA THR A 256 12.85 12.24 4.59
C THR A 256 11.85 12.28 5.74
N SER A 257 12.12 13.10 6.75
CA SER A 257 11.20 13.31 7.86
C SER A 257 11.12 14.79 8.24
N ALA A 258 9.92 15.35 8.20
CA ALA A 258 9.64 16.74 8.55
C ALA A 258 9.10 16.87 9.98
N GLY A 259 9.26 18.06 10.57
CA GLY A 259 8.76 18.36 11.90
C GLY A 259 9.65 17.80 13.01
N SER A 260 9.52 16.50 13.34
CA SER A 260 10.30 15.87 14.41
C SER A 260 10.20 14.34 14.39
N ILE A 261 11.16 13.66 15.03
CA ILE A 261 11.03 12.23 15.40
C ILE A 261 11.09 12.09 16.92
N THR A 262 10.14 11.33 17.48
CA THR A 262 10.16 10.92 18.90
C THR A 262 10.11 9.40 18.99
N VAL A 263 11.05 8.81 19.75
CA VAL A 263 11.08 7.36 20.01
C VAL A 263 11.12 7.14 21.53
N SER A 264 10.09 6.55 22.11
CA SER A 264 9.96 6.43 23.58
C SER A 264 9.40 5.08 24.03
N ASP A 265 9.42 4.84 25.35
CA ASP A 265 8.76 3.69 25.99
C ASP A 265 9.14 2.33 25.40
N LYS A 266 10.46 2.08 25.35
CA LYS A 266 11.06 0.85 24.86
C LYS A 266 10.69 0.53 23.41
N SER A 267 10.67 1.55 22.56
CA SER A 267 10.37 1.39 21.14
C SER A 267 11.64 1.38 20.29
N ALA A 268 11.49 0.99 19.02
CA ALA A 268 12.61 0.84 18.10
C ALA A 268 12.41 1.66 16.81
N TYR A 269 13.44 2.41 16.44
CA TYR A 269 13.58 3.05 15.13
C TYR A 269 14.81 2.45 14.45
N VAL A 270 14.60 1.62 13.43
CA VAL A 270 15.65 0.80 12.85
C VAL A 270 15.78 1.07 11.37
N ILE A 271 16.97 1.48 10.93
CA ILE A 271 17.31 1.57 9.51
C ILE A 271 18.51 0.68 9.25
N HIS A 272 18.36 -0.29 8.35
CA HIS A 272 19.46 -1.21 8.08
C HIS A 272 19.57 -1.75 6.65
N ASP A 273 20.77 -2.24 6.31
CA ASP A 273 21.06 -2.97 5.07
C ASP A 273 20.60 -2.21 3.80
N SER A 274 20.69 -0.87 3.82
CA SER A 274 20.09 -0.01 2.79
C SER A 274 21.14 0.87 2.10
N ALA A 275 20.91 1.15 0.81
CA ALA A 275 21.88 1.87 -0.02
C ALA A 275 21.23 2.95 -0.89
N VAL A 276 21.93 4.08 -1.01
CA VAL A 276 21.61 5.18 -1.92
C VAL A 276 22.78 5.36 -2.89
N GLU A 277 22.52 5.26 -4.19
CA GLU A 277 23.56 5.38 -5.21
C GLU A 277 24.06 6.82 -5.39
N SER A 278 23.17 7.79 -5.24
CA SER A 278 23.47 9.22 -5.40
C SER A 278 22.71 10.06 -4.38
N GLY A 279 23.37 11.03 -3.76
CA GLY A 279 22.76 11.93 -2.79
C GLY A 279 22.86 11.46 -1.34
N ALA A 280 22.12 12.11 -0.46
CA ALA A 280 22.13 11.85 0.97
C ALA A 280 21.27 10.63 1.35
N LEU A 281 21.61 9.95 2.44
CA LEU A 281 20.75 8.94 3.05
C LEU A 281 19.46 9.55 3.59
N PHE A 282 19.56 10.67 4.30
CA PHE A 282 18.46 11.29 5.02
C PHE A 282 18.24 12.73 4.57
N SER A 283 17.01 13.20 4.75
CA SER A 283 16.66 14.61 4.70
C SER A 283 15.80 14.95 5.91
N PHE A 284 16.24 15.92 6.70
CA PHE A 284 15.58 16.33 7.93
C PHE A 284 15.21 17.81 7.86
N PRO A 285 14.22 18.19 7.03
CA PRO A 285 13.80 19.57 6.93
C PRO A 285 13.20 20.03 8.27
N THR A 286 13.74 21.14 8.80
CA THR A 286 13.20 21.82 9.99
C THR A 286 11.90 22.59 9.68
N GLY A 287 11.54 22.73 8.40
CA GLY A 287 10.38 23.49 7.96
C GLY A 287 10.53 25.01 8.12
N LEU A 288 11.73 25.50 8.44
CA LEU A 288 12.02 26.89 8.72
C LEU A 288 13.07 27.43 7.75
N GLU A 289 12.98 28.73 7.45
CA GLU A 289 13.86 29.44 6.51
C GLU A 289 15.33 29.50 6.98
N ASP A 290 15.59 29.19 8.26
CA ASP A 290 16.92 29.21 8.86
C ASP A 290 17.53 27.80 8.94
N ALA A 291 18.52 27.56 8.08
CA ALA A 291 19.28 26.31 8.04
C ALA A 291 20.15 26.06 9.29
N SER A 292 20.16 26.97 10.27
CA SER A 292 20.87 26.81 11.55
C SER A 292 20.08 26.04 12.62
N GLU A 293 18.76 25.91 12.48
CA GLU A 293 17.96 25.17 13.45
C GLU A 293 18.22 23.66 13.39
N VAL A 294 18.19 23.02 14.56
CA VAL A 294 18.47 21.59 14.70
C VAL A 294 17.16 20.83 14.57
N TYR A 295 17.11 19.86 13.66
CA TYR A 295 15.95 18.98 13.50
C TYR A 295 15.62 18.22 14.80
N PRO A 296 14.44 18.37 15.42
CA PRO A 296 14.13 17.70 16.68
C PRO A 296 14.06 16.17 16.53
N PHE A 297 14.99 15.46 17.16
CA PHE A 297 14.98 13.99 17.23
C PHE A 297 15.31 13.54 18.65
N ALA A 298 14.25 13.17 19.39
CA ALA A 298 14.32 12.75 20.78
C ALA A 298 14.11 11.24 20.95
N VAL A 299 14.93 10.64 21.82
CA VAL A 299 14.87 9.21 22.15
C VAL A 299 14.91 9.03 23.66
N SER A 300 13.91 8.36 24.24
CA SER A 300 13.77 8.21 25.69
C SER A 300 13.22 6.85 26.12
N GLY A 301 13.20 6.59 27.43
CA GLY A 301 12.45 5.48 28.02
C GLY A 301 12.97 4.08 27.67
N GLY A 302 14.29 3.90 27.54
CA GLY A 302 14.87 2.59 27.20
C GLY A 302 14.72 2.21 25.74
N SER A 303 14.54 3.18 24.85
CA SER A 303 14.33 2.96 23.42
C SER A 303 15.64 2.76 22.65
N THR A 304 15.53 2.27 21.42
CA THR A 304 16.69 1.99 20.57
C THR A 304 16.53 2.67 19.21
N VAL A 305 17.58 3.37 18.77
CA VAL A 305 17.77 3.83 17.39
C VAL A 305 18.96 3.11 16.78
N SER A 306 18.81 2.58 15.57
CA SER A 306 19.87 1.81 14.92
C SER A 306 20.11 2.23 13.47
N PHE A 307 21.39 2.41 13.13
CA PHE A 307 21.89 2.69 11.79
C PHE A 307 22.91 1.62 11.39
N LEU A 308 22.48 0.61 10.64
CA LEU A 308 23.30 -0.57 10.36
C LEU A 308 23.49 -0.78 8.87
N ASN A 309 24.72 -1.06 8.42
CA ASN A 309 25.04 -1.44 7.04
C ASN A 309 24.46 -0.46 5.99
N LEU A 310 24.55 0.84 6.26
CA LEU A 310 24.07 1.88 5.36
C LEU A 310 25.15 2.30 4.39
N LYS A 311 24.80 2.50 3.12
CA LYS A 311 25.73 2.99 2.09
C LYS A 311 25.20 4.23 1.38
N GLY A 312 25.99 5.29 1.32
CA GLY A 312 25.66 6.51 0.60
C GLY A 312 26.83 7.49 0.51
N SER A 313 26.70 8.56 -0.28
CA SER A 313 27.76 9.58 -0.37
C SER A 313 27.75 10.54 0.82
N SER A 314 26.62 10.70 1.49
CA SER A 314 26.50 11.48 2.73
C SER A 314 25.31 11.00 3.55
N THR A 315 25.25 11.36 4.84
CA THR A 315 24.08 11.10 5.69
C THR A 315 22.97 12.11 5.45
N GLY A 316 23.29 13.32 4.96
CA GLY A 316 22.34 14.43 4.79
C GLY A 316 22.07 15.24 6.05
N VAL A 317 22.73 14.90 7.17
CA VAL A 317 22.69 15.70 8.39
C VAL A 317 23.65 16.89 8.24
N ALA A 318 23.17 18.09 8.58
CA ALA A 318 23.97 19.31 8.47
C ALA A 318 25.26 19.23 9.31
N ALA A 319 26.33 19.85 8.82
CA ALA A 319 27.62 19.86 9.50
C ALA A 319 27.49 20.50 10.90
N GLY A 320 28.06 19.84 11.91
CA GLY A 320 27.97 20.28 13.32
C GLY A 320 26.68 19.89 14.03
N GLN A 321 25.69 19.36 13.31
CA GLN A 321 24.50 18.77 13.90
C GLN A 321 24.66 17.25 14.02
N SER A 322 23.85 16.62 14.86
CA SER A 322 23.78 15.17 14.94
C SER A 322 22.37 14.72 15.30
N VAL A 323 21.98 13.54 14.82
CA VAL A 323 20.71 12.90 15.15
C VAL A 323 20.95 11.48 15.69
N PRO A 324 20.17 11.04 16.69
CA PRO A 324 19.31 11.86 17.55
C PRO A 324 20.08 12.95 18.32
N ASN A 325 19.42 14.04 18.73
CA ASN A 325 20.04 15.14 19.50
C ASN A 325 19.54 15.26 20.94
N ALA A 326 18.49 14.52 21.32
CA ALA A 326 18.09 14.32 22.70
C ALA A 326 18.03 12.83 23.01
N LEU A 327 18.77 12.39 24.02
CA LEU A 327 18.89 10.99 24.40
C LEU A 327 18.78 10.84 25.92
N GLU A 328 17.79 10.08 26.38
CA GLU A 328 17.55 9.81 27.80
C GLU A 328 17.38 8.31 28.05
N GLN A 329 18.28 7.71 28.83
CA GLN A 329 18.22 6.28 29.21
C GLN A 329 17.97 5.33 28.03
N SER A 330 18.59 5.58 26.88
CA SER A 330 18.28 4.92 25.60
C SER A 330 19.56 4.64 24.81
N ASN A 331 19.46 3.87 23.74
CA ASN A 331 20.62 3.45 22.96
C ASN A 331 20.58 3.95 21.52
N VAL A 332 21.72 4.42 21.02
CA VAL A 332 21.93 4.66 19.59
C VAL A 332 23.07 3.76 19.11
N ILE A 333 22.74 2.84 18.21
CA ILE A 333 23.63 1.77 17.77
C ILE A 333 23.97 1.94 16.29
N GLY A 334 25.26 1.83 15.96
CA GLY A 334 25.75 1.93 14.58
C GLY A 334 26.67 0.77 14.23
N GLY A 335 26.71 0.37 12.96
CA GLY A 335 27.62 -0.68 12.50
C GLY A 335 27.64 -0.80 10.99
N GLY A 336 28.79 -1.17 10.42
CA GLY A 336 28.95 -1.48 8.99
C GLY A 336 28.58 -0.38 8.00
N CYS A 337 28.43 0.88 8.44
CA CYS A 337 28.06 1.98 7.55
C CYS A 337 29.26 2.44 6.70
N VAL A 338 29.00 2.73 5.43
CA VAL A 338 29.97 3.25 4.46
C VAL A 338 29.45 4.57 3.90
N ILE A 339 30.06 5.67 4.34
CA ILE A 339 29.67 7.03 3.94
C ILE A 339 30.80 7.67 3.15
N ASN A 340 30.51 8.15 1.94
CA ASN A 340 31.51 8.69 1.03
C ASN A 340 32.69 7.72 0.80
N ASP A 341 32.36 6.45 0.54
CA ASP A 341 33.29 5.33 0.40
C ASP A 341 34.21 5.08 1.62
N LYS A 342 33.92 5.70 2.76
CA LYS A 342 34.61 5.48 4.03
C LYS A 342 33.75 4.64 4.97
N GLU A 343 34.29 3.49 5.38
CA GLU A 343 33.69 2.68 6.44
C GLU A 343 33.84 3.36 7.80
N LEU A 344 32.74 3.43 8.56
CA LEU A 344 32.69 4.02 9.90
C LEU A 344 32.85 2.92 10.95
N ARG A 345 33.94 3.00 11.73
CA ARG A 345 34.38 1.93 12.65
C ARG A 345 34.32 2.33 14.12
N VAL A 346 34.26 3.62 14.43
CA VAL A 346 34.19 4.14 15.81
C VAL A 346 33.17 5.25 15.96
N ALA A 347 32.64 5.43 17.17
CA ALA A 347 31.56 6.40 17.45
C ALA A 347 31.88 7.84 17.01
N SER A 348 33.14 8.28 17.13
CA SER A 348 33.55 9.62 16.68
C SER A 348 33.44 9.81 15.17
N GLU A 349 33.59 8.74 14.38
CA GLU A 349 33.40 8.80 12.93
C GLU A 349 31.93 8.94 12.56
N TYR A 350 31.05 8.16 13.21
CA TYR A 350 29.59 8.34 13.07
C TYR A 350 29.16 9.76 13.42
N ARG A 351 29.65 10.31 14.53
CA ARG A 351 29.34 11.68 14.95
C ARG A 351 29.85 12.72 13.96
N SER A 352 31.02 12.51 13.35
CA SER A 352 31.54 13.41 12.30
C SER A 352 30.66 13.45 11.04
N HIS A 353 29.83 12.43 10.84
CA HIS A 353 28.81 12.35 9.79
C HIS A 353 27.39 12.62 10.33
N GLY A 354 27.26 13.22 11.51
CA GLY A 354 25.97 13.64 12.07
C GLY A 354 25.09 12.51 12.62
N LEU A 355 25.65 11.33 12.89
CA LEU A 355 24.94 10.24 13.55
C LEU A 355 25.45 10.10 15.00
N SER A 356 24.59 10.33 15.98
CA SER A 356 24.91 10.29 17.42
C SER A 356 25.05 8.87 17.97
N VAL A 357 25.79 8.00 17.28
CA VAL A 357 26.02 6.61 17.70
C VAL A 357 26.86 6.55 18.97
N GLU A 358 26.38 5.83 19.98
CA GLU A 358 27.09 5.59 21.24
C GLU A 358 27.71 4.19 21.29
N THR A 359 27.04 3.21 20.70
CA THR A 359 27.52 1.82 20.63
C THR A 359 27.80 1.45 19.18
N VAL A 360 29.05 1.10 18.88
CA VAL A 360 29.40 0.54 17.58
C VAL A 360 29.41 -0.98 17.66
N VAL A 361 28.77 -1.63 16.68
CA VAL A 361 28.73 -3.08 16.53
C VAL A 361 29.53 -3.54 15.34
N ASP A 362 30.07 -4.75 15.44
CA ASP A 362 30.75 -5.44 14.35
C ASP A 362 29.76 -5.95 13.27
N SER A 363 30.29 -6.65 12.27
CA SER A 363 29.51 -7.26 11.19
C SER A 363 28.47 -8.28 11.66
N GLN A 364 28.67 -8.89 12.83
CA GLN A 364 27.72 -9.79 13.45
C GLN A 364 26.65 -9.01 14.21
N GLY A 365 26.81 -7.70 14.46
CA GLY A 365 25.88 -6.94 15.30
C GLY A 365 26.20 -7.07 16.80
N ALA A 366 27.43 -7.46 17.14
CA ALA A 366 27.91 -7.52 18.50
C ALA A 366 28.80 -6.34 18.88
N SER A 367 28.77 -5.99 20.17
CA SER A 367 29.69 -5.06 20.79
C SER A 367 30.44 -5.78 21.89
N SER A 368 31.77 -5.72 21.86
CA SER A 368 32.64 -6.43 22.81
C SER A 368 32.31 -7.93 22.95
N GLY A 369 31.99 -8.60 21.83
CA GLY A 369 31.70 -10.04 21.78
C GLY A 369 30.32 -10.44 22.30
N THR A 370 29.42 -9.49 22.57
CA THR A 370 28.04 -9.75 22.98
C THR A 370 27.06 -9.08 22.02
N CYS A 371 26.00 -9.78 21.63
CA CYS A 371 24.98 -9.22 20.74
C CYS A 371 24.34 -7.96 21.33
N ALA A 372 24.34 -6.87 20.57
CA ALA A 372 23.81 -5.60 21.06
C ALA A 372 22.27 -5.49 20.95
N ASN A 373 21.60 -6.53 20.44
CA ASN A 373 20.17 -6.51 20.12
C ASN A 373 19.77 -5.31 19.24
N ALA A 374 20.65 -4.91 18.33
CA ALA A 374 20.54 -3.66 17.58
C ALA A 374 19.28 -3.55 16.72
N LYS A 375 18.69 -4.67 16.31
CA LYS A 375 17.47 -4.68 15.48
C LYS A 375 16.19 -4.88 16.31
N CYS A 376 16.29 -5.09 17.62
CA CYS A 376 15.20 -5.63 18.41
C CYS A 376 14.39 -4.58 19.16
N ILE A 377 13.10 -4.84 19.38
CA ILE A 377 12.29 -4.02 20.28
C ILE A 377 12.78 -4.24 21.73
N PRO A 378 13.26 -3.18 22.42
CA PRO A 378 13.73 -3.32 23.79
C PRO A 378 12.59 -3.71 24.76
N GLY A 379 12.93 -4.38 25.85
CA GLY A 379 11.94 -4.92 26.80
C GLY A 379 11.24 -6.21 26.37
N ASN A 380 11.18 -6.49 25.06
CA ASN A 380 10.62 -7.72 24.49
C ASN A 380 11.70 -8.76 24.14
N THR A 381 12.96 -8.45 24.45
CA THR A 381 14.13 -9.27 24.14
C THR A 381 14.85 -9.74 25.39
N LYS A 382 15.48 -10.91 25.26
CA LYS A 382 16.46 -11.43 26.22
C LYS A 382 17.77 -10.65 26.08
N PRO A 383 18.61 -10.65 27.12
CA PRO A 383 19.98 -10.16 27.01
C PRO A 383 20.70 -10.77 25.80
N GLY A 384 21.55 -9.99 25.16
CA GLY A 384 22.34 -10.45 24.02
C GLY A 384 23.19 -11.67 24.38
N ALA A 385 23.19 -12.66 23.50
CA ALA A 385 24.06 -13.82 23.64
C ALA A 385 25.53 -13.42 23.37
N THR A 386 26.47 -14.13 24.00
CA THR A 386 27.88 -14.08 23.62
C THR A 386 28.03 -14.63 22.21
N VAL A 387 28.78 -13.93 21.36
CA VAL A 387 29.04 -14.38 19.99
C VAL A 387 30.18 -15.37 19.99
N SER A 388 29.91 -16.56 19.45
CA SER A 388 30.91 -17.58 19.14
C SER A 388 30.83 -17.90 17.65
N GLY A 389 31.79 -17.43 16.86
CA GLY A 389 31.84 -17.67 15.40
C GLY A 389 31.44 -16.47 14.56
N THR A 390 30.91 -16.75 13.36
CA THR A 390 30.63 -15.74 12.32
C THR A 390 29.14 -15.50 12.09
N GLU A 391 28.26 -16.11 12.89
CA GLU A 391 26.82 -15.95 12.74
C GLU A 391 26.37 -14.55 13.17
N PRO A 392 25.44 -13.93 12.43
CA PRO A 392 24.89 -12.64 12.79
C PRO A 392 23.99 -12.77 14.03
N CYS A 393 24.06 -11.76 14.89
CA CYS A 393 23.20 -11.58 16.05
C CYS A 393 21.75 -11.48 15.62
N THR A 394 20.92 -12.29 16.27
CA THR A 394 19.48 -12.33 16.11
C THR A 394 18.79 -11.95 17.41
N CYS A 395 17.58 -11.41 17.30
CA CYS A 395 16.79 -11.10 18.48
C CYS A 395 16.26 -12.39 19.10
N GLN A 396 16.51 -12.56 20.39
CA GLN A 396 15.87 -13.62 21.17
C GLN A 396 14.72 -13.02 21.97
N CYS A 397 13.49 -13.40 21.65
CA CYS A 397 12.33 -12.83 22.32
C CYS A 397 12.18 -13.38 23.74
N SER A 398 11.81 -12.50 24.68
CA SER A 398 11.66 -12.82 26.10
C SER A 398 10.39 -13.63 26.40
N SER A 399 9.41 -13.60 25.49
CA SER A 399 8.12 -14.26 25.60
C SER A 399 7.66 -14.81 24.24
N THR A 400 6.82 -15.85 24.26
CA THR A 400 6.14 -16.39 23.08
C THR A 400 5.07 -15.47 22.51
N LYS A 401 4.70 -14.40 23.23
CA LYS A 401 3.80 -13.34 22.75
C LYS A 401 4.45 -12.38 21.76
N HIS A 402 5.76 -12.46 21.59
CA HIS A 402 6.51 -11.63 20.66
C HIS A 402 7.13 -12.50 19.57
N HIS A 403 7.16 -11.96 18.36
CA HIS A 403 7.48 -12.71 17.16
C HIS A 403 8.89 -12.35 16.66
N PRO A 404 9.74 -13.35 16.36
CA PRO A 404 10.99 -13.11 15.65
C PRO A 404 10.69 -12.59 14.22
N PRO A 405 11.64 -11.90 13.57
CA PRO A 405 13.03 -11.75 13.98
C PRO A 405 13.32 -10.49 14.82
N PHE A 406 12.31 -9.66 15.13
CA PHE A 406 12.52 -8.36 15.80
C PHE A 406 11.82 -8.24 17.17
N CYS A 407 11.12 -9.28 17.60
CA CYS A 407 10.34 -9.36 18.84
C CYS A 407 9.19 -8.34 18.89
N THR A 408 8.50 -8.23 17.75
CA THR A 408 7.26 -7.49 17.54
C THR A 408 6.08 -8.17 18.20
N SER A 409 5.05 -7.39 18.57
CA SER A 409 3.78 -7.95 19.05
C SER A 409 2.91 -8.49 17.91
N VAL A 410 3.20 -8.07 16.68
CA VAL A 410 2.62 -8.56 15.43
C VAL A 410 3.51 -9.60 14.79
N VAL A 411 2.93 -10.53 14.03
CA VAL A 411 3.71 -11.47 13.20
C VAL A 411 4.38 -10.67 12.09
N ASP A 412 5.71 -10.70 12.05
CA ASP A 412 6.50 -9.96 11.07
C ASP A 412 6.74 -10.82 9.81
N PRO A 413 6.41 -10.36 8.60
CA PRO A 413 6.59 -11.15 7.38
C PRO A 413 8.06 -11.45 7.08
N MET A 414 9.01 -10.67 7.64
CA MET A 414 10.44 -10.95 7.52
C MET A 414 10.86 -12.28 8.13
N GLN A 415 10.07 -12.86 9.05
CA GLN A 415 10.39 -14.15 9.68
C GLN A 415 10.65 -15.27 8.67
N ASN A 416 9.90 -15.25 7.56
CA ASN A 416 10.00 -16.25 6.49
C ASN A 416 10.48 -15.61 5.17
N TYR A 417 11.10 -14.42 5.26
CA TYR A 417 11.56 -13.69 4.08
C TYR A 417 12.99 -14.09 3.70
N ASP A 418 13.13 -15.00 2.73
CA ASP A 418 14.34 -15.25 1.95
C ASP A 418 14.36 -14.45 0.62
N PRO A 419 15.23 -13.44 0.45
CA PRO A 419 15.40 -12.68 -0.80
C PRO A 419 16.11 -13.45 -1.92
N ASN A 420 16.79 -14.56 -1.60
CA ASN A 420 17.62 -15.32 -2.53
C ASN A 420 16.85 -16.42 -3.24
N VAL A 421 15.58 -16.65 -2.87
CA VAL A 421 14.73 -17.56 -3.63
C VAL A 421 14.39 -16.88 -4.95
N TRP A 422 15.14 -17.26 -5.97
CA TRP A 422 14.96 -16.80 -7.33
C TRP A 422 13.65 -17.35 -7.89
N CYS A 423 13.01 -16.55 -8.73
CA CYS A 423 11.79 -16.91 -9.41
C CYS A 423 12.04 -18.11 -10.34
N ALA A 424 11.57 -19.29 -9.93
CA ALA A 424 11.80 -20.53 -10.69
C ALA A 424 10.65 -20.86 -11.65
N VAL A 425 9.60 -20.02 -11.69
CA VAL A 425 8.48 -20.20 -12.61
C VAL A 425 8.94 -19.86 -14.04
N PRO A 426 8.79 -20.77 -15.02
CA PRO A 426 9.26 -20.52 -16.38
C PRO A 426 8.55 -19.32 -17.03
N ASN A 427 9.30 -18.54 -17.82
CA ASN A 427 8.82 -17.34 -18.54
C ASN A 427 8.22 -16.28 -17.60
N CYS A 428 8.70 -16.23 -16.37
CA CYS A 428 8.27 -15.33 -15.33
C CYS A 428 9.39 -14.35 -14.98
N ILE A 429 9.08 -13.05 -15.05
CA ILE A 429 9.98 -11.96 -14.69
C ILE A 429 10.06 -11.83 -13.16
N THR A 430 8.92 -11.92 -12.46
CA THR A 430 8.84 -11.84 -11.00
C THR A 430 7.91 -12.89 -10.43
N CYS A 431 8.31 -13.57 -9.34
CA CYS A 431 7.51 -14.59 -8.67
C CYS A 431 6.94 -14.11 -7.33
N ASP A 432 5.85 -14.75 -6.88
CA ASP A 432 5.30 -14.62 -5.54
C ASP A 432 6.37 -15.08 -4.54
N ARG A 433 6.51 -14.33 -3.47
CA ARG A 433 7.64 -14.44 -2.57
C ARG A 433 7.40 -15.46 -1.44
N LEU A 434 6.15 -15.85 -1.21
CA LEU A 434 5.79 -16.98 -0.34
C LEU A 434 5.80 -18.32 -1.08
N ASP A 435 5.75 -18.29 -2.41
CA ASP A 435 5.82 -19.48 -3.25
C ASP A 435 6.59 -19.23 -4.58
N PRO A 436 7.87 -18.82 -4.49
CA PRO A 436 8.67 -18.38 -5.64
C PRO A 436 9.01 -19.51 -6.61
N SER A 437 8.74 -20.75 -6.21
CA SER A 437 8.91 -21.94 -7.04
C SER A 437 7.68 -22.27 -7.88
N ASN A 438 6.48 -21.87 -7.45
CA ASN A 438 5.24 -22.29 -8.12
C ASN A 438 4.33 -21.14 -8.54
N ARG A 439 4.60 -19.90 -8.11
CA ARG A 439 3.71 -18.77 -8.37
C ARG A 439 4.44 -17.58 -8.99
N CYS A 440 4.04 -17.22 -10.20
CA CYS A 440 4.47 -16.05 -10.94
C CYS A 440 3.56 -14.84 -10.66
N THR A 441 4.12 -13.64 -10.75
CA THR A 441 3.42 -12.35 -10.62
C THR A 441 3.54 -11.48 -11.86
N GLU A 442 4.56 -11.69 -12.69
CA GLU A 442 4.74 -11.00 -13.96
C GLU A 442 5.40 -11.91 -14.98
N CYS A 443 4.86 -12.00 -16.19
CA CYS A 443 5.38 -12.86 -17.25
C CYS A 443 6.30 -12.12 -18.22
N ASP A 444 7.23 -12.87 -18.82
CA ASP A 444 8.06 -12.41 -19.93
C ASP A 444 7.22 -11.97 -21.13
N THR A 445 7.81 -11.12 -21.96
CA THR A 445 7.15 -10.64 -23.19
C THR A 445 6.76 -11.82 -24.09
N GLY A 446 5.48 -11.89 -24.48
CA GLY A 446 4.93 -13.02 -25.25
C GLY A 446 4.28 -14.13 -24.43
N TYR A 447 4.18 -13.94 -23.10
CA TYR A 447 3.52 -14.84 -22.16
C TYR A 447 2.48 -14.08 -21.35
N SER A 448 1.48 -14.80 -20.83
CA SER A 448 0.43 -14.23 -19.99
C SER A 448 0.23 -15.08 -18.74
N LEU A 449 0.00 -14.39 -17.62
CA LEU A 449 -0.17 -15.01 -16.32
C LEU A 449 -1.51 -15.74 -16.27
N THR A 450 -1.49 -17.00 -15.89
CA THR A 450 -2.70 -17.82 -15.73
C THR A 450 -3.10 -17.97 -14.26
N ASN A 451 -4.35 -18.38 -14.00
CA ASN A 451 -4.93 -18.45 -12.64
C ASN A 451 -4.23 -19.45 -11.70
N ASP A 452 -3.40 -20.34 -12.23
CA ASP A 452 -2.46 -21.22 -11.52
C ASP A 452 -1.10 -20.54 -11.25
N TYR A 453 -0.99 -19.23 -11.46
CA TYR A 453 0.22 -18.42 -11.28
C TYR A 453 1.38 -18.89 -12.17
N GLN A 454 1.09 -19.30 -13.41
CA GLN A 454 2.10 -19.75 -14.37
C GLN A 454 2.12 -18.81 -15.59
N CYS A 455 3.25 -18.73 -16.29
CA CYS A 455 3.35 -17.96 -17.52
C CYS A 455 3.23 -18.87 -18.73
N LYS A 456 2.13 -18.72 -19.46
CA LYS A 456 1.86 -19.50 -20.66
C LYS A 456 1.93 -18.61 -21.90
N ALA A 457 2.49 -19.15 -22.98
CA ALA A 457 2.66 -18.40 -24.22
C ALA A 457 1.31 -17.85 -24.68
N THR A 458 1.28 -16.59 -25.09
CA THR A 458 0.08 -15.98 -25.64
C THR A 458 -0.14 -16.55 -27.05
N THR A 459 -0.77 -17.71 -27.14
CA THR A 459 -1.17 -18.28 -28.44
C THR A 459 -2.14 -17.31 -29.09
N THR A 460 -1.76 -16.84 -30.27
CA THR A 460 -2.55 -16.01 -31.18
C THR A 460 -4.01 -16.47 -31.28
N THR A 461 -4.92 -15.50 -31.15
CA THR A 461 -6.30 -15.54 -31.66
C THR A 461 -7.12 -16.81 -31.38
N THR A 462 -7.73 -16.88 -30.21
CA THR A 462 -9.14 -17.29 -30.15
C THR A 462 -9.90 -16.15 -29.47
N LYS A 463 -10.57 -15.35 -30.30
CA LYS A 463 -11.63 -14.44 -29.86
C LYS A 463 -12.53 -15.24 -28.91
N ALA A 464 -12.66 -14.81 -27.66
CA ALA A 464 -13.66 -15.37 -26.75
C ALA A 464 -14.98 -15.48 -27.51
N PRO A 465 -15.71 -16.61 -27.45
CA PRO A 465 -16.96 -16.75 -28.17
C PRO A 465 -17.84 -15.56 -27.81
N THR A 466 -18.13 -14.72 -28.80
CA THR A 466 -18.99 -13.55 -28.62
C THR A 466 -20.28 -14.05 -27.96
N CYS A 467 -20.65 -13.50 -26.80
CA CYS A 467 -21.86 -13.91 -26.10
C CYS A 467 -23.07 -13.68 -27.02
N THR A 468 -23.67 -14.77 -27.52
CA THR A 468 -24.83 -14.74 -28.42
C THR A 468 -26.14 -15.00 -27.69
N ALA A 469 -26.08 -15.29 -26.38
CA ALA A 469 -27.26 -15.46 -25.54
C ALA A 469 -28.14 -14.19 -25.53
N PRO A 470 -29.40 -14.27 -26.00
CA PRO A 470 -30.30 -13.11 -26.04
C PRO A 470 -30.51 -12.51 -24.65
N TYR A 471 -30.47 -11.17 -24.58
CA TYR A 471 -30.69 -10.39 -23.35
C TYR A 471 -29.71 -10.67 -22.20
N CYS A 472 -28.59 -11.31 -22.51
CA CYS A 472 -27.54 -11.64 -21.56
C CYS A 472 -26.55 -10.47 -21.39
N SER A 473 -26.15 -10.19 -20.15
CA SER A 473 -25.07 -9.24 -19.84
C SER A 473 -23.74 -9.96 -19.70
N VAL A 474 -23.73 -11.17 -19.13
CA VAL A 474 -22.54 -12.00 -18.95
C VAL A 474 -22.88 -13.44 -19.27
N CYS A 475 -22.13 -14.05 -20.20
CA CYS A 475 -22.23 -15.48 -20.49
C CYS A 475 -21.41 -16.31 -19.50
N ALA A 476 -21.82 -17.56 -19.26
CA ALA A 476 -21.08 -18.49 -18.42
C ALA A 476 -19.69 -18.81 -19.03
N ALA A 477 -18.69 -18.99 -18.18
CA ALA A 477 -17.32 -19.27 -18.62
C ALA A 477 -17.28 -20.52 -19.52
N GLY A 478 -16.70 -20.37 -20.72
CA GLY A 478 -16.60 -21.46 -21.71
C GLY A 478 -17.83 -21.67 -22.60
N SER A 479 -18.90 -20.88 -22.47
CA SER A 479 -20.11 -21.02 -23.31
C SER A 479 -20.68 -19.67 -23.76
N GLY A 480 -20.76 -19.43 -25.07
CA GLY A 480 -21.38 -18.22 -25.64
C GLY A 480 -22.92 -18.24 -25.66
N SER A 481 -23.55 -19.37 -25.34
CA SER A 481 -25.00 -19.59 -25.42
C SER A 481 -25.71 -19.72 -24.07
N VAL A 482 -24.95 -19.79 -22.97
CA VAL A 482 -25.48 -19.90 -21.61
C VAL A 482 -25.21 -18.62 -20.86
N CYS A 483 -26.25 -18.04 -20.27
CA CYS A 483 -26.17 -16.80 -19.56
C CYS A 483 -25.91 -17.01 -18.06
N SER A 484 -25.00 -16.21 -17.47
CA SER A 484 -24.75 -16.16 -16.03
C SER A 484 -25.35 -14.89 -15.39
N SER A 485 -25.52 -13.82 -16.16
CA SER A 485 -26.18 -12.59 -15.70
C SER A 485 -26.99 -11.97 -16.83
N CYS A 486 -28.21 -11.52 -16.52
CA CYS A 486 -29.13 -10.94 -17.50
C CYS A 486 -29.09 -9.42 -17.48
N ARG A 487 -29.30 -8.80 -18.64
CA ARG A 487 -29.54 -7.35 -18.72
C ARG A 487 -30.90 -7.05 -18.08
N PRO A 488 -31.05 -5.99 -17.28
CA PRO A 488 -32.38 -5.53 -16.89
C PRO A 488 -33.24 -5.21 -18.13
N PRO A 489 -34.55 -5.50 -18.13
CA PRO A 489 -35.39 -6.03 -17.05
C PRO A 489 -35.51 -7.57 -17.04
N TYR A 490 -34.55 -8.33 -17.57
CA TYR A 490 -34.63 -9.79 -17.67
C TYR A 490 -34.06 -10.46 -16.42
N THR A 491 -34.64 -11.59 -16.03
CA THR A 491 -34.18 -12.43 -14.91
C THR A 491 -33.64 -13.75 -15.42
N LEU A 492 -32.63 -14.29 -14.74
CA LEU A 492 -31.99 -15.53 -15.13
C LEU A 492 -32.85 -16.74 -14.76
N SER A 493 -33.14 -17.59 -15.73
CA SER A 493 -33.83 -18.87 -15.55
C SER A 493 -33.16 -19.95 -16.39
N ASN A 494 -32.57 -20.97 -15.74
CA ASN A 494 -31.89 -22.10 -16.39
C ASN A 494 -30.89 -21.70 -17.48
N GLY A 495 -30.06 -20.68 -17.21
CA GLY A 495 -29.04 -20.22 -18.16
C GLY A 495 -29.59 -19.38 -19.33
N VAL A 496 -30.87 -18.99 -19.30
CA VAL A 496 -31.51 -18.13 -20.30
C VAL A 496 -32.15 -16.92 -19.62
N CYS A 497 -32.09 -15.76 -20.26
CA CYS A 497 -32.72 -14.55 -19.78
C CYS A 497 -34.17 -14.49 -20.21
N VAL A 498 -35.07 -14.54 -19.23
CA VAL A 498 -36.52 -14.43 -19.43
C VAL A 498 -37.02 -13.08 -18.95
N ALA A 499 -37.96 -12.49 -19.69
CA ALA A 499 -38.53 -11.18 -19.34
C ALA A 499 -39.22 -11.28 -17.97
N ASN A 500 -38.90 -10.35 -17.08
CA ASN A 500 -39.50 -10.30 -15.75
C ASN A 500 -40.98 -9.89 -15.88
N THR A 501 -41.89 -10.84 -15.73
CA THR A 501 -43.35 -10.61 -15.82
C THR A 501 -43.92 -9.81 -14.64
N ASN A 502 -43.08 -9.44 -13.66
CA ASN A 502 -43.46 -8.63 -12.50
C ASN A 502 -42.96 -7.18 -12.53
N VAL A 503 -42.44 -6.67 -13.66
CA VAL A 503 -42.06 -5.25 -13.82
C VAL A 503 -42.84 -4.59 -14.95
N ALA A 504 -44.16 -4.67 -14.87
CA ALA A 504 -45.06 -3.80 -15.63
C ALA A 504 -45.29 -2.51 -14.83
N ALA A 505 -44.41 -1.51 -14.97
CA ALA A 505 -44.74 -0.09 -14.66
C ALA A 505 -43.66 0.93 -15.09
N GLY A 506 -42.37 0.56 -15.19
CA GLY A 506 -41.30 1.58 -15.25
C GLY A 506 -40.77 1.96 -16.64
N ALA A 507 -40.87 1.08 -17.64
CA ALA A 507 -40.15 1.24 -18.92
C ALA A 507 -40.96 1.90 -20.05
N HIS A 508 -42.28 2.05 -19.87
CA HIS A 508 -43.17 2.56 -20.94
C HIS A 508 -43.26 4.09 -21.00
N THR A 509 -42.72 4.83 -20.04
CA THR A 509 -42.77 6.30 -20.03
C THR A 509 -41.67 6.96 -20.87
N ALA A 510 -40.48 6.35 -20.97
CA ALA A 510 -39.37 6.91 -21.74
C ALA A 510 -39.54 6.76 -23.27
N ALA A 511 -40.08 5.62 -23.72
CA ALA A 511 -40.36 5.39 -25.14
C ALA A 511 -41.53 6.26 -25.64
N LEU A 512 -42.55 6.52 -24.81
CA LEU A 512 -43.62 7.46 -25.13
C LEU A 512 -43.11 8.90 -25.19
N ALA A 513 -42.21 9.31 -24.29
CA ALA A 513 -41.63 10.66 -24.32
C ALA A 513 -40.77 10.90 -25.58
N ALA A 514 -40.00 9.90 -26.02
CA ALA A 514 -39.25 9.97 -27.27
C ALA A 514 -40.15 10.03 -28.51
N ALA A 515 -41.25 9.26 -28.54
CA ALA A 515 -42.22 9.28 -29.64
C ALA A 515 -42.99 10.62 -29.71
N VAL A 516 -43.36 11.20 -28.57
CA VAL A 516 -44.04 12.52 -28.52
C VAL A 516 -43.11 13.65 -28.99
N CYS A 517 -41.80 13.57 -28.69
CA CYS A 517 -40.82 14.55 -29.17
C CYS A 517 -40.59 14.49 -30.69
N VAL A 518 -40.62 13.29 -31.30
CA VAL A 518 -40.49 13.15 -32.76
C VAL A 518 -41.75 13.64 -33.49
N VAL A 519 -42.94 13.39 -32.94
CA VAL A 519 -44.20 13.88 -33.54
C VAL A 519 -44.33 15.40 -33.41
N ALA A 520 -43.87 16.00 -32.30
CA ALA A 520 -43.86 17.46 -32.14
C ALA A 520 -42.85 18.18 -33.07
N ALA A 521 -41.72 17.53 -33.40
CA ALA A 521 -40.75 18.06 -34.36
C ALA A 521 -41.25 18.00 -35.81
N PHE A 522 -42.08 17.02 -36.17
CA PHE A 522 -42.70 16.92 -37.49
C PHE A 522 -43.88 17.89 -37.70
N TYR A 523 -44.52 18.37 -36.63
CA TYR A 523 -45.60 19.37 -36.71
C TYR A 523 -45.12 20.83 -36.68
N ALA A 524 -43.81 21.07 -36.56
CA ALA A 524 -43.21 22.41 -36.48
C ALA A 524 -42.31 22.77 -37.69
N LEU A 525 -42.43 22.03 -38.80
CA LEU A 525 -41.82 22.32 -40.10
C LEU A 525 -42.83 22.98 -41.05
#